data_AF-A0A3C1PXZ4-F1
#
_entry.id   AF-A0A3C1PXZ4-F1
#
_cell.length_a   1.000
_cell.length_b   1.000
_cell.length_c   1.000
_cell.angle_alpha   90.00
_cell.angle_beta   90.00
_cell.angle_gamma   90.00
#
_symmetry.space_group_name_H-M   'P 1'
#
loop_
_entity.id
_entity.type
_entity.pdbx_description
1 polymer ?
#
loop_
_entity_poly.entity_id
_entity_poly.type
_entity_poly.pdbx_seq_one_letter_code
_entity_poly.pdbx_strand_id
1 'polypeptide(L)'
;MLALSGNAFAKKKKDVEPSNHWSFQPVAAEHRYGGVDAFLNEAMADKNLRPLGRAERRTLIRRVYLVMLGLPPSPEEVAQFLDDDSPQAWGKLVDRILASPHYGERMARHWLDLTRFAESNG
;
A
#
# COMPACT_ATOMS: atom_id res chain seq x y z
N MET A 1 3.84 35.69 -43.62
CA MET A 1 3.64 35.36 -42.20
C MET A 1 2.43 34.43 -42.12
N LEU A 2 2.63 33.13 -42.28
CA LEU A 2 1.57 32.12 -42.33
C LEU A 2 1.31 31.62 -40.91
N ALA A 3 0.12 31.90 -40.37
CA ALA A 3 -0.35 31.34 -39.12
C ALA A 3 -0.99 29.98 -39.38
N LEU A 4 -0.33 28.90 -38.95
CA LEU A 4 -0.95 27.57 -38.83
C LEU A 4 -1.71 27.51 -37.50
N SER A 5 -3.02 27.77 -37.57
CA SER A 5 -3.98 27.45 -36.53
C SER A 5 -4.52 26.05 -36.79
N GLY A 6 -4.59 25.21 -35.76
CA GLY A 6 -5.32 23.94 -35.84
C GLY A 6 -4.74 22.83 -34.96
N ASN A 7 -5.22 22.77 -33.72
CA ASN A 7 -4.85 21.82 -32.68
C ASN A 7 -5.21 20.37 -33.08
N ALA A 8 -4.26 19.61 -33.63
CA ALA A 8 -4.49 18.26 -34.17
C ALA A 8 -4.66 17.13 -33.12
N PHE A 9 -4.78 17.48 -31.82
CA PHE A 9 -4.84 16.51 -30.72
C PHE A 9 -6.06 16.69 -29.80
N ALA A 10 -7.20 17.15 -30.33
CA ALA A 10 -8.46 17.07 -29.59
C ALA A 10 -8.91 15.59 -29.50
N LYS A 11 -8.45 14.87 -28.47
CA LYS A 11 -9.00 13.55 -28.11
C LYS A 11 -10.52 13.71 -27.89
N LYS A 12 -11.33 13.06 -28.72
CA LYS A 12 -12.75 12.86 -28.40
C LYS A 12 -12.82 12.15 -27.05
N LYS A 13 -13.43 12.79 -26.05
CA LYS A 13 -13.93 12.07 -24.88
C LYS A 13 -14.95 11.08 -25.42
N LYS A 14 -14.67 9.79 -25.29
CA LYS A 14 -15.69 8.77 -25.50
C LYS A 14 -16.66 8.95 -24.35
N ASP A 15 -17.92 9.26 -24.66
CA ASP A 15 -18.96 9.27 -23.65
C ASP A 15 -19.05 7.85 -23.10
N VAL A 16 -18.62 7.67 -21.85
CA VAL A 16 -18.75 6.40 -21.14
C VAL A 16 -20.23 6.28 -20.82
N GLU A 17 -20.89 5.29 -21.43
CA GLU A 17 -22.28 4.95 -21.09
C GLU A 17 -22.40 4.86 -19.57
N PRO A 18 -23.35 5.56 -18.94
CA PRO A 18 -23.51 5.56 -17.50
C PRO A 18 -23.79 4.13 -17.02
N SER A 19 -22.76 3.49 -16.47
CA SER A 19 -22.81 2.14 -15.96
C SER A 19 -23.22 2.16 -14.51
N ASN A 20 -24.24 1.37 -14.14
CA ASN A 20 -24.64 1.17 -12.75
C ASN A 20 -23.65 0.28 -11.97
N HIS A 21 -22.48 -0.02 -12.54
CA HIS A 21 -21.44 -0.78 -11.87
C HIS A 21 -20.80 0.08 -10.77
N TRP A 22 -20.69 -0.49 -9.56
CA TRP A 22 -20.28 0.20 -8.33
C TRP A 22 -18.96 0.97 -8.44
N SER A 23 -18.02 0.51 -9.28
CA SER A 23 -16.69 1.13 -9.46
C SER A 23 -16.69 2.38 -10.32
N PHE A 24 -17.75 2.62 -11.11
CA PHE A 24 -17.88 3.79 -11.98
C PHE A 24 -18.80 4.86 -11.39
N GLN A 25 -19.36 4.60 -10.22
CA GLN A 25 -20.13 5.58 -9.49
C GLN A 25 -19.18 6.64 -8.90
N PRO A 26 -19.60 7.92 -8.87
CA PRO A 26 -18.81 8.94 -8.18
C PRO A 26 -18.63 8.55 -6.72
N VAL A 27 -17.43 8.74 -6.18
CA VAL A 27 -17.17 8.55 -4.75
C VAL A 27 -18.15 9.46 -4.00
N ALA A 28 -18.99 8.87 -3.16
CA ALA A 28 -19.93 9.64 -2.35
C ALA A 28 -19.14 10.69 -1.56
N ALA A 29 -19.48 11.96 -1.75
CA ALA A 29 -18.87 13.04 -1.00
C ALA A 29 -19.27 12.86 0.47
N GLU A 30 -18.27 12.75 1.33
CA GLU A 30 -18.36 12.43 2.76
C GLU A 30 -18.48 10.93 3.07
N HIS A 31 -17.31 10.31 3.27
CA HIS A 31 -17.26 9.24 4.24
C HIS A 31 -17.63 9.83 5.61
N ARG A 32 -18.67 9.27 6.25
CA ARG A 32 -19.10 9.58 7.63
C ARG A 32 -17.92 9.63 8.62
N TYR A 33 -16.85 8.92 8.31
CA TYR A 33 -15.66 8.77 9.12
C TYR A 33 -14.49 9.53 8.49
N GLY A 34 -13.68 10.20 9.30
CA GLY A 34 -12.45 10.88 8.87
C GLY A 34 -11.31 9.95 8.41
N GLY A 35 -11.60 8.69 8.10
CA GLY A 35 -10.64 7.66 7.68
C GLY A 35 -11.06 6.25 8.12
N VAL A 36 -10.31 5.25 7.64
CA VAL A 36 -10.53 3.82 7.98
C VAL A 36 -10.37 3.59 9.48
N ASP A 37 -9.41 4.26 10.13
CA ASP A 37 -9.19 4.12 11.58
C ASP A 37 -10.39 4.63 12.38
N ALA A 38 -10.99 5.76 11.99
CA ALA A 38 -12.18 6.28 12.64
C ALA A 38 -13.38 5.33 12.48
N PHE A 39 -13.53 4.74 11.28
CA PHE A 39 -14.54 3.71 11.02
C PHE A 39 -14.36 2.47 11.91
N LEU A 40 -13.13 1.96 12.02
CA LEU A 40 -12.83 0.80 12.84
C LEU A 40 -13.00 1.09 14.34
N ASN A 41 -12.61 2.29 14.80
CA ASN A 41 -12.73 2.67 16.20
C ASN A 41 -14.19 2.72 16.67
N GLU A 42 -15.11 3.27 15.86
CA GLU A 42 -16.54 3.26 16.18
C GLU A 42 -17.07 1.83 16.27
N ALA A 43 -16.78 0.99 15.26
CA ALA A 43 -17.19 -0.41 15.24
C ALA A 43 -16.61 -1.25 16.39
N MET A 44 -15.39 -0.93 16.85
CA MET A 44 -14.78 -1.58 18.02
C MET A 44 -15.41 -1.12 19.32
N ALA A 45 -15.72 0.18 19.45
CA ALA A 45 -16.37 0.74 20.63
C ALA A 45 -17.74 0.09 20.88
N ASP A 46 -18.55 -0.05 19.83
CA ASP A 46 -19.86 -0.73 19.90
C ASP A 46 -19.77 -2.17 20.40
N LYS A 47 -18.63 -2.82 20.14
CA LYS A 47 -18.36 -4.22 20.52
C LYS A 47 -17.54 -4.33 21.81
N ASN A 48 -17.28 -3.23 22.52
CA ASN A 48 -16.39 -3.18 23.68
C ASN A 48 -14.99 -3.78 23.42
N LEU A 49 -14.50 -3.65 22.19
CA LEU A 49 -13.16 -4.07 21.79
C LEU A 49 -12.18 -2.91 21.88
N ARG A 50 -10.90 -3.24 22.09
CA ARG A 50 -9.81 -2.27 22.10
C ARG A 50 -8.74 -2.67 21.08
N PRO A 51 -8.14 -1.70 20.37
CA PRO A 51 -7.05 -2.00 19.47
C PRO A 51 -5.86 -2.56 20.25
N LEU A 52 -5.16 -3.52 19.64
CA LEU A 52 -3.90 -4.01 20.18
C LEU A 52 -2.83 -2.93 20.03
N GLY A 53 -2.01 -2.79 21.07
CA GLY A 53 -0.84 -1.93 21.02
C GLY A 53 0.17 -2.40 19.98
N ARG A 54 1.18 -1.56 19.74
CA ARG A 54 2.30 -1.93 18.87
C ARG A 54 2.98 -3.19 19.42
N ALA A 55 3.31 -4.11 18.52
CA ALA A 55 4.02 -5.33 18.91
C ALA A 55 5.41 -5.01 19.49
N GLU A 56 5.95 -5.94 20.28
CA GLU A 56 7.31 -5.87 20.82
C GLU A 56 8.34 -5.71 19.68
N ARG A 57 9.44 -4.98 19.92
CA ARG A 57 10.46 -4.67 18.91
C ARG A 57 10.99 -5.92 18.20
N ARG A 58 11.29 -7.00 18.93
CA ARG A 58 11.74 -8.28 18.33
C ARG A 58 10.70 -8.89 17.40
N THR A 59 9.44 -8.82 17.80
CA THR A 59 8.32 -9.30 16.99
C THR A 59 8.13 -8.43 15.74
N LEU A 60 8.27 -7.11 15.87
CA LEU A 60 8.14 -6.17 14.75
C LEU A 60 9.16 -6.44 13.64
N ILE A 61 10.45 -6.52 13.97
CA ILE A 61 11.49 -6.76 12.97
C ILE A 61 11.30 -8.09 12.26
N ARG A 62 11.01 -9.16 13.01
CA ARG A 62 10.74 -10.47 12.43
C ARG A 62 9.55 -10.43 11.46
N ARG A 63 8.46 -9.76 11.83
CA ARG A 63 7.26 -9.66 10.99
C ARG A 63 7.54 -8.90 9.70
N VAL A 64 8.17 -7.72 9.79
CA VAL A 64 8.40 -6.90 8.60
C VAL A 64 9.36 -7.58 7.62
N TYR A 65 10.41 -8.25 8.10
CA TYR A 65 11.31 -9.03 7.23
C TYR A 65 10.59 -10.17 6.50
N LEU A 66 9.80 -10.96 7.24
CA LEU A 66 9.07 -12.08 6.64
C LEU A 66 7.99 -11.61 5.65
N VAL A 67 7.30 -10.52 5.95
CA VAL A 67 6.24 -10.00 5.07
C VAL A 67 6.84 -9.36 3.82
N MET A 68 7.86 -8.52 3.99
CA MET A 68 8.38 -7.70 2.90
C MET A 68 9.40 -8.45 2.03
N LEU A 69 10.25 -9.28 2.64
CA LEU A 69 11.32 -10.00 1.95
C LEU A 69 11.05 -11.50 1.81
N GLY A 70 10.17 -12.06 2.65
CA GLY A 70 9.97 -13.52 2.71
C GLY A 70 11.11 -14.28 3.40
N LEU A 71 12.03 -13.56 4.03
CA LEU A 71 13.23 -14.09 4.70
C LEU A 71 13.23 -13.67 6.17
N PRO A 72 13.77 -14.46 7.10
CA PRO A 72 14.01 -14.01 8.47
C PRO A 72 15.15 -12.98 8.51
N PRO A 73 15.16 -12.05 9.47
CA PRO A 73 16.31 -11.16 9.69
C PRO A 73 17.51 -11.92 10.25
N SER A 74 18.72 -11.44 9.95
CA SER A 74 19.95 -11.95 10.58
C SER A 74 20.04 -11.52 12.05
N PRO A 75 20.82 -12.24 12.89
CA PRO A 75 21.07 -11.83 14.28
C PRO A 75 21.62 -10.40 14.39
N GLU A 76 22.49 -9.99 13.47
CA GLU A 76 23.10 -8.66 13.43
C GLU A 76 22.08 -7.59 13.09
N GLU A 77 21.18 -7.86 12.13
CA GLU A 77 20.09 -6.95 11.78
C GLU A 77 19.12 -6.77 12.95
N VAL A 78 18.84 -7.85 13.69
CA VAL A 78 18.04 -7.80 14.92
C VAL A 78 18.74 -6.93 15.97
N ALA A 79 20.01 -7.19 16.26
CA ALA A 79 20.77 -6.41 17.24
C ALA A 79 20.77 -4.92 16.86
N GLN A 80 21.11 -4.60 15.60
CA GLN A 80 21.16 -3.22 15.13
C GLN A 80 19.83 -2.47 15.28
N PHE A 81 18.70 -3.13 15.04
CA PHE A 81 17.39 -2.50 15.26
C PHE A 81 17.03 -2.40 16.74
N LEU A 82 17.40 -3.36 17.57
CA LEU A 82 17.10 -3.32 19.01
C LEU A 82 17.94 -2.27 19.74
N ASP A 83 19.18 -2.06 19.31
CA ASP A 83 20.12 -1.13 19.91
C ASP A 83 19.93 0.33 19.44
N ASP A 84 19.14 0.57 18.37
CA ASP A 84 18.77 1.92 17.94
C ASP A 84 17.53 2.42 18.70
N ASP A 85 17.75 3.19 19.77
CA ASP A 85 16.68 3.82 20.56
C ASP A 85 16.19 5.15 19.97
N SER A 86 16.69 5.57 18.80
CA SER A 86 16.21 6.80 18.17
C SER A 86 14.74 6.66 17.75
N PRO A 87 13.97 7.75 17.80
CA PRO A 87 12.59 7.75 17.30
C PRO A 87 12.48 7.40 15.81
N GLN A 88 13.59 7.45 15.07
CA GLN A 88 13.68 7.08 13.65
C GLN A 88 14.08 5.63 13.41
N ALA A 89 14.41 4.84 14.44
CA ALA A 89 14.90 3.47 14.29
C ALA A 89 14.00 2.60 13.39
N TRP A 90 12.68 2.73 13.55
CA TRP A 90 11.71 2.02 12.72
C TRP A 90 11.74 2.47 11.25
N GLY A 91 11.80 3.78 11.00
CA GLY A 91 11.86 4.33 9.65
C GLY A 91 13.11 3.84 8.92
N LYS A 92 14.28 3.96 9.56
CA LYS A 92 15.56 3.48 9.01
C LYS A 92 15.54 1.98 8.67
N LEU A 93 14.90 1.17 9.52
CA LEU A 93 14.73 -0.26 9.26
C LEU A 93 13.90 -0.51 7.99
N VAL A 94 12.76 0.17 7.89
CA VAL A 94 11.86 0.06 6.72
C VAL A 94 12.57 0.53 5.45
N ASP A 95 13.29 1.64 5.50
CA ASP A 95 14.04 2.17 4.34
C ASP A 95 15.07 1.15 3.84
N ARG A 96 15.78 0.48 4.75
CA ARG A 96 16.74 -0.57 4.39
C ARG A 96 16.07 -1.79 3.77
N ILE A 97 14.93 -2.21 4.32
CA ILE A 97 14.15 -3.34 3.77
C ILE A 97 13.68 -3.02 2.36
N LEU A 98 13.14 -1.82 2.14
CA LEU A 98 12.65 -1.40 0.83
C LEU A 98 13.78 -1.20 -0.19
N ALA A 99 14.98 -0.85 0.26
CA ALA A 99 16.18 -0.77 -0.57
C ALA A 99 16.81 -2.13 -0.90
N SER A 100 16.38 -3.22 -0.25
CA SER A 100 16.90 -4.56 -0.49
C SER A 100 16.46 -5.10 -1.86
N PRO A 101 17.35 -5.72 -2.66
CA PRO A 101 16.96 -6.41 -3.89
C PRO A 101 15.87 -7.48 -3.66
N HIS A 102 15.89 -8.15 -2.50
CA HIS A 102 14.92 -9.18 -2.14
C HIS A 102 13.48 -8.64 -2.06
N TYR A 103 13.30 -7.35 -1.78
CA TYR A 103 11.98 -6.74 -1.81
C TYR A 103 11.40 -6.76 -3.23
N GLY A 104 12.20 -6.34 -4.21
CA GLY A 104 11.82 -6.38 -5.63
C GLY A 104 11.50 -7.80 -6.10
N GLU A 105 12.36 -8.76 -5.75
CA GLU A 105 12.16 -10.19 -6.05
C GLU A 105 10.86 -10.74 -5.45
N ARG A 106 10.57 -10.39 -4.19
CA ARG A 106 9.35 -10.82 -3.49
C ARG A 106 8.09 -10.21 -4.11
N MET A 107 8.11 -8.91 -4.41
CA MET A 107 6.98 -8.22 -5.05
C MET A 107 6.75 -8.71 -6.48
N ALA A 108 7.81 -8.93 -7.26
CA ALA A 108 7.71 -9.42 -8.63
C ALA A 108 6.96 -10.74 -8.72
N ARG A 109 7.14 -11.66 -7.76
CA ARG A 109 6.38 -12.91 -7.69
C ARG A 109 4.87 -12.67 -7.63
N HIS A 110 4.43 -11.80 -6.73
CA HIS A 110 3.01 -11.45 -6.59
C HIS A 110 2.47 -10.73 -7.82
N TRP A 111 3.27 -9.87 -8.44
CA TRP A 111 2.91 -9.22 -9.70
C TRP A 111 2.75 -10.23 -10.85
N LEU A 112 3.65 -11.20 -10.97
CA LEU A 112 3.56 -12.23 -12.00
C LEU A 112 2.28 -13.07 -11.86
N ASP A 113 1.88 -13.40 -10.62
CA ASP A 113 0.62 -14.09 -10.34
C ASP A 113 -0.60 -13.28 -10.85
N LEU A 114 -0.58 -11.96 -10.69
CA LEU A 114 -1.65 -11.08 -11.17
C LEU A 114 -1.64 -10.90 -12.70
N THR A 115 -0.46 -10.77 -13.32
CA THR A 115 -0.37 -10.54 -14.77
C THR A 115 -0.93 -11.68 -15.60
N ARG A 116 -0.82 -12.93 -15.12
CA ARG A 116 -1.39 -14.10 -15.80
C ARG A 116 -2.93 -14.10 -15.79
N PHE A 117 -3.55 -13.41 -14.84
CA PHE A 117 -5.02 -13.30 -14.76
C PHE A 117 -5.57 -12.27 -15.76
N ALA A 118 -4.78 -11.25 -16.10
CA ALA A 118 -5.17 -10.18 -17.01
C ALA A 118 -5.21 -10.58 -18.51
N GLU A 119 -4.74 -11.79 -18.88
CA GLU A 119 -4.82 -12.28 -20.26
C GLU A 119 -6.25 -12.71 -20.67
N SER A 120 -7.14 -12.91 -19.71
CA SER A 120 -8.47 -13.49 -19.97
C SER A 120 -9.59 -12.47 -20.19
N ASN A 121 -9.39 -11.19 -19.84
CA ASN A 121 -10.21 -10.04 -20.24
C ASN A 121 -9.40 -8.76 -19.93
N GLY A 122 -8.70 -8.22 -20.94
CA GLY A 122 -8.00 -6.93 -20.87
C GLY A 122 -8.90 -5.74 -21.19
#